data_AF-A0A7K4ZA93-F1
#
_entry.id   AF-A0A7K4ZA93-F1
#
_cell.length_a   1.000
_cell.length_b   1.000
_cell.length_c   1.000
_cell.angle_alpha   90.00
_cell.angle_beta   90.00
_cell.angle_gamma   90.00
#
_symmetry.space_group_name_H-M   'P 1'
#
loop_
_entity.id
_entity.type
_entity.pdbx_description
1 polymer ?
#
loop_
_entity_poly.entity_id
_entity_poly.type
_entity_poly.pdbx_seq_one_letter_code
_entity_poly.pdbx_strand_id
1 'polypeptide(L)'
;MPAALRLLWLGCLCSLCRGYFEGPLYPEMSNGTLHHYFVPDGDYEENDDPERCQLLFRVSEQRRCGAVAADGGLSLREELTVLGRQVEDAGRVLEGIGKSISYDLDGEESYSTYLRRESAQISDAYSSSDRSLSELEGKFRQGQEQGSREEARLGDSFLGLLLHARALLRETRHISSGLRDKHDLLALTVRSHGARLSRLKNDYLRA
;
A
#
# COMPACT_ATOMS: atom_id res chain seq x y z
N MET A 1 -62.18 15.86 43.76
CA MET A 1 -61.84 16.07 42.33
C MET A 1 -62.32 14.85 41.56
N PRO A 2 -63.38 14.97 40.75
CA PRO A 2 -64.16 13.81 40.30
C PRO A 2 -63.37 12.99 39.27
N ALA A 3 -63.33 11.66 39.46
CA ALA A 3 -62.59 10.69 38.65
C ALA A 3 -62.95 10.74 37.15
N ALA A 4 -64.16 11.19 36.81
CA ALA A 4 -64.62 11.38 35.44
C ALA A 4 -63.75 12.40 34.67
N LEU A 5 -63.26 13.45 35.33
CA LEU A 5 -62.47 14.50 34.70
C LEU A 5 -61.03 14.03 34.40
N ARG A 6 -60.50 13.08 35.19
CA ARG A 6 -59.21 12.43 34.95
C ARG A 6 -59.26 11.46 33.77
N LEU A 7 -60.33 10.68 33.64
CA LEU A 7 -60.53 9.74 32.53
C LEU A 7 -60.69 10.48 31.18
N LEU A 8 -61.40 11.62 31.19
CA LEU A 8 -61.55 12.45 29.99
C LEU A 8 -60.20 13.05 29.54
N TRP A 9 -59.38 13.47 30.49
CA TRP A 9 -58.02 13.96 30.22
C TRP A 9 -57.11 12.87 29.65
N LEU A 10 -57.11 11.66 30.22
CA LEU A 10 -56.35 10.53 29.68
C LEU A 10 -56.79 10.16 28.25
N GLY A 11 -58.09 10.13 27.96
CA GLY A 11 -58.59 9.83 26.61
C GLY A 11 -58.17 10.88 25.57
N CYS A 12 -58.13 12.16 25.96
CA CYS A 12 -57.70 13.25 25.09
C CYS A 12 -56.18 13.22 24.83
N LEU A 13 -55.39 12.89 25.85
CA LEU A 13 -53.93 12.71 25.74
C LEU A 13 -53.55 11.50 24.87
N CYS A 14 -54.31 10.40 24.90
CA CYS A 14 -54.07 9.24 24.05
C CYS A 14 -54.33 9.51 22.55
N SER A 15 -55.19 10.47 22.20
CA SER A 15 -55.43 10.87 20.81
C SER A 15 -54.26 11.64 20.20
N LEU A 16 -53.45 12.31 21.03
CA LEU A 16 -52.30 13.10 20.60
C LEU A 16 -51.06 12.24 20.30
N CYS A 17 -51.06 10.97 20.71
CA CYS A 17 -49.99 10.00 20.43
C CYS A 17 -50.16 9.25 19.10
N ARG A 18 -51.17 9.63 18.29
CA ARG A 18 -51.38 9.03 16.97
C ARG A 18 -50.60 9.84 15.94
N GLY A 19 -49.44 9.32 15.52
CA GLY A 19 -48.69 9.87 14.39
C GLY A 19 -49.55 9.82 13.12
N TYR A 20 -49.73 10.97 12.48
CA TYR A 20 -50.40 11.09 11.19
C TYR A 20 -49.33 11.49 10.17
N PHE A 21 -49.11 10.63 9.17
CA PHE A 21 -48.14 10.87 8.09
C PHE A 21 -48.91 11.00 6.78
N GLU A 22 -48.64 12.09 6.06
CA GLU A 22 -49.21 12.39 4.75
C GLU A 22 -48.05 12.62 3.78
N GLY A 23 -47.59 11.55 3.13
CA GLY A 23 -46.49 11.57 2.17
C GLY A 23 -46.50 10.32 1.28
N PRO A 24 -45.92 10.38 0.08
CA PRO A 24 -45.94 9.26 -0.86
C PRO A 24 -45.11 8.09 -0.32
N LEU A 25 -45.76 6.95 -0.10
CA LEU A 25 -45.13 5.71 0.34
C LEU A 25 -44.49 5.01 -0.86
N TYR A 26 -43.16 4.86 -0.84
CA TYR A 26 -42.44 4.05 -1.83
C TYR A 26 -42.21 2.64 -1.28
N PRO A 27 -42.70 1.59 -1.95
CA PRO A 27 -42.44 0.21 -1.53
C PRO A 27 -41.05 -0.24 -2.03
N GLU A 28 -40.17 -0.65 -1.12
CA GLU A 28 -39.01 -1.48 -1.46
C GLU A 28 -39.20 -2.90 -0.93
N MET A 29 -38.97 -3.89 -1.78
CA MET A 29 -39.08 -5.32 -1.45
C MET A 29 -37.72 -5.84 -1.00
N SER A 30 -37.61 -6.27 0.25
CA SER A 30 -36.57 -7.20 0.68
C SER A 30 -37.22 -8.51 1.13
N ASN A 31 -36.74 -9.64 0.59
CA ASN A 31 -37.12 -11.00 0.97
C ASN A 31 -38.62 -11.39 0.88
N GLY A 32 -39.37 -10.81 -0.06
CA GLY A 32 -40.75 -11.22 -0.35
C GLY A 32 -41.80 -10.81 0.69
N THR A 33 -41.43 -9.99 1.67
CA THR A 33 -42.33 -9.35 2.64
C THR A 33 -42.20 -7.83 2.54
N LEU A 34 -43.33 -7.12 2.63
CA LEU A 34 -43.37 -5.66 2.49
C LEU A 34 -42.79 -5.01 3.76
N HIS A 35 -41.57 -4.48 3.71
CA HIS A 35 -40.93 -3.83 4.85
C HIS A 35 -41.09 -2.31 4.77
N HIS A 36 -41.91 -1.74 5.66
CA HIS A 36 -42.04 -0.30 5.83
C HIS A 36 -40.95 0.20 6.78
N TYR A 37 -39.91 0.86 6.26
CA TYR A 37 -39.00 1.62 7.12
C TYR A 37 -39.70 2.90 7.59
N PHE A 38 -40.28 2.85 8.78
CA PHE A 38 -40.61 4.07 9.51
C PHE A 38 -39.33 4.47 10.26
N VAL A 39 -38.62 5.49 9.78
CA VAL A 39 -37.46 6.07 10.48
C VAL A 39 -37.86 7.44 11.05
N PRO A 40 -38.43 7.50 12.26
CA PRO A 40 -38.49 8.74 13.01
C PRO A 40 -37.11 8.97 13.63
N ASP A 41 -36.56 10.16 13.39
CA ASP A 41 -35.27 10.69 13.87
C ASP A 41 -34.81 10.10 15.21
N GLY A 42 -34.02 9.02 15.14
CA GLY A 42 -33.35 8.41 16.28
C GLY A 42 -31.88 8.24 15.92
N ASP A 43 -30.99 8.57 16.86
CA ASP A 43 -29.58 8.17 16.77
C ASP A 43 -29.51 6.65 16.91
N TYR A 44 -29.14 5.95 15.84
CA TYR A 44 -28.87 4.52 15.85
C TYR A 44 -27.36 4.31 15.74
N GLU A 45 -26.78 3.48 16.60
CA GLU A 45 -25.38 3.07 16.44
C GLU A 45 -25.28 1.86 15.50
N GLU A 46 -24.13 1.74 14.82
CA GLU A 46 -23.88 0.77 13.74
C GLU A 46 -23.99 -0.71 14.16
N ASN A 47 -24.13 -1.00 15.46
CA ASN A 47 -24.24 -2.34 16.03
C ASN A 47 -25.65 -2.70 16.53
N ASP A 48 -26.67 -1.87 16.30
CA ASP A 48 -28.03 -2.20 16.71
C ASP A 48 -28.67 -3.25 15.78
N ASP A 49 -29.08 -4.38 16.37
CA ASP A 49 -29.74 -5.48 15.64
C ASP A 49 -31.05 -5.00 14.98
N PRO A 50 -31.21 -5.14 13.65
CA PRO A 50 -32.36 -4.61 12.92
C PRO A 50 -33.69 -5.25 13.32
N GLU A 51 -33.68 -6.39 14.01
CA GLU A 51 -34.89 -7.05 14.53
C GLU A 51 -35.45 -6.38 15.79
N ARG A 52 -34.64 -5.67 16.57
CA ARG A 52 -35.10 -4.94 17.77
C ARG A 52 -35.81 -3.63 17.43
N CYS A 53 -35.52 -3.05 16.27
CA CYS A 53 -36.05 -1.77 15.83
C CYS A 53 -37.26 -1.91 14.89
N GLN A 54 -37.76 -3.13 14.64
CA GLN A 54 -38.94 -3.35 13.79
C GLN A 54 -40.24 -3.03 14.53
N LEU A 55 -40.88 -1.93 14.13
CA LEU A 55 -42.29 -1.71 14.42
C LEU A 55 -43.13 -2.61 13.51
N LEU A 56 -43.56 -3.75 14.05
CA LEU A 56 -44.54 -4.63 13.41
C LEU A 56 -45.91 -3.94 13.40
N PHE A 57 -46.28 -3.33 12.27
CA PHE A 57 -47.62 -2.81 12.08
C PHE A 57 -48.62 -3.96 11.98
N ARG A 58 -49.31 -4.24 13.08
CA ARG A 58 -50.45 -5.16 13.06
C ARG A 58 -51.66 -4.38 12.55
N VAL A 59 -52.02 -4.59 11.28
CA VAL A 59 -53.25 -4.05 10.69
C VAL A 59 -54.43 -4.78 11.36
N SER A 60 -54.96 -4.20 12.44
CA SER A 60 -56.25 -4.63 12.98
C SER A 60 -57.34 -4.01 12.11
N GLU A 61 -57.79 -4.73 11.10
CA GLU A 61 -59.03 -4.39 10.39
C GLU A 61 -60.21 -4.51 11.35
N GLN A 62 -60.47 -3.46 12.12
CA GLN A 62 -61.73 -3.30 12.86
C GLN A 62 -62.77 -2.58 12.01
N ARG A 63 -62.80 -2.91 10.72
CA ARG A 63 -63.98 -2.77 9.87
C ARG A 63 -64.22 -4.14 9.25
N ARG A 64 -65.14 -4.89 9.86
CA ARG A 64 -65.88 -5.91 9.11
C ARG A 64 -66.45 -5.18 7.91
N CYS A 65 -65.94 -5.46 6.71
CA CYS A 65 -66.71 -5.24 5.49
C CYS A 65 -68.09 -5.85 5.76
N GLY A 66 -69.12 -5.00 5.71
CA GLY A 66 -70.48 -5.44 5.92
C GLY A 66 -70.74 -6.63 5.01
N ALA A 67 -71.17 -7.73 5.61
CA ALA A 67 -71.68 -8.89 4.91
C ALA A 67 -72.84 -8.44 4.00
N VAL A 68 -72.53 -8.17 2.73
CA VAL A 68 -73.50 -8.20 1.65
C VAL A 68 -72.97 -9.24 0.67
N ALA A 69 -73.55 -10.43 0.78
CA ALA A 69 -73.52 -11.51 -0.19
C ALA A 69 -72.14 -12.02 -0.65
N ALA A 70 -71.61 -12.97 0.12
CA ALA A 70 -70.91 -14.09 -0.46
C ALA A 70 -71.92 -14.99 -1.21
N ASP A 71 -72.36 -14.58 -2.40
CA ASP A 71 -72.87 -15.45 -3.48
C ASP A 71 -73.14 -14.63 -4.76
N GLY A 72 -72.06 -14.29 -5.47
CA GLY A 72 -72.13 -13.57 -6.72
C GLY A 72 -70.72 -13.32 -7.21
N GLY A 73 -70.24 -14.19 -8.11
CA GLY A 73 -69.01 -13.91 -8.84
C GLY A 73 -69.06 -12.50 -9.45
N LEU A 74 -67.90 -11.86 -9.53
CA LEU A 74 -67.78 -10.57 -10.20
C LEU A 74 -68.44 -10.67 -11.59
N SER A 75 -69.12 -9.61 -12.01
CA SER A 75 -69.58 -9.57 -13.40
C SER A 75 -68.34 -9.67 -14.30
N LEU A 76 -68.42 -10.37 -15.44
CA LEU A 76 -67.29 -10.50 -16.40
C LEU A 76 -66.62 -9.16 -16.73
N ARG A 77 -67.40 -8.07 -16.69
CA ARG A 77 -66.91 -6.70 -16.87
C ARG A 77 -66.00 -6.24 -15.72
N GLU A 78 -66.36 -6.54 -14.48
CA GLU A 78 -65.56 -6.21 -13.29
C GLU A 78 -64.28 -7.05 -13.26
N GLU A 79 -64.34 -8.34 -13.59
CA GLU A 79 -63.16 -9.19 -13.73
C GLU A 79 -62.19 -8.66 -14.78
N LEU A 80 -62.69 -8.24 -15.95
CA LEU A 80 -61.87 -7.63 -16.99
C LEU A 80 -61.21 -6.32 -16.53
N THR A 81 -61.91 -5.51 -15.73
CA THR A 81 -61.31 -4.27 -15.18
C THR A 81 -60.25 -4.54 -14.12
N VAL A 82 -60.44 -5.56 -13.27
CA VAL A 82 -59.44 -5.98 -12.28
C VAL A 82 -58.21 -6.55 -13.00
N LEU A 83 -58.43 -7.40 -14.00
CA LEU A 83 -57.35 -7.98 -14.80
C LEU A 83 -56.59 -6.89 -15.57
N GLY A 84 -57.28 -5.91 -16.15
CA GLY A 84 -56.64 -4.77 -16.83
C GLY A 84 -55.73 -3.97 -15.90
N ARG A 85 -56.19 -3.68 -14.68
CA ARG A 85 -55.37 -3.01 -13.65
C ARG A 85 -54.17 -3.86 -13.23
N GLN A 86 -54.35 -5.16 -13.02
CA GLN A 86 -53.26 -6.08 -12.68
C GLN A 86 -52.21 -6.15 -13.78
N VAL A 87 -52.62 -6.13 -15.06
CA VAL A 87 -51.69 -6.11 -16.20
C VAL A 87 -50.92 -4.80 -16.27
N GLU A 88 -51.58 -3.66 -16.03
CA GLU A 88 -50.89 -2.36 -15.97
C GLU A 88 -49.91 -2.29 -14.79
N ASP A 89 -50.30 -2.77 -13.62
CA ASP A 89 -49.44 -2.79 -12.44
C ASP A 89 -48.25 -3.74 -12.62
N ALA A 90 -48.48 -4.92 -13.20
CA ALA A 90 -47.39 -5.81 -13.61
C ALA A 90 -46.46 -5.14 -14.64
N GLY A 91 -47.02 -4.38 -15.59
CA GLY A 91 -46.25 -3.58 -16.54
C GLY A 91 -45.35 -2.55 -15.87
N ARG A 92 -45.87 -1.80 -14.89
CA ARG A 92 -45.10 -0.82 -14.10
C ARG A 92 -43.99 -1.48 -13.28
N VAL A 93 -44.27 -2.65 -12.68
CA VAL A 93 -43.28 -3.42 -11.93
C VAL A 93 -42.16 -3.93 -12.83
N LEU A 94 -42.51 -4.47 -14.00
CA LEU A 94 -41.52 -4.94 -14.97
C LEU A 94 -40.65 -3.79 -15.52
N GLU A 95 -41.24 -2.61 -15.73
CA GLU A 95 -40.48 -1.41 -16.09
C GLU A 95 -39.53 -0.97 -14.97
N GLY A 96 -39.97 -1.04 -13.71
CA GLY A 96 -39.13 -0.78 -12.54
C GLY A 96 -37.95 -1.75 -12.45
N ILE A 97 -38.20 -3.05 -12.62
CA ILE A 97 -37.16 -4.09 -12.66
C ILE A 97 -36.19 -3.83 -13.81
N GLY A 98 -36.70 -3.50 -15.00
CA GLY A 98 -35.88 -3.17 -16.16
C GLY A 98 -34.93 -1.99 -15.91
N LYS A 99 -35.43 -0.93 -15.26
CA LYS A 99 -34.60 0.23 -14.86
C LYS A 99 -33.55 -0.15 -13.83
N SER A 100 -33.91 -0.93 -12.80
CA SER A 100 -32.95 -1.41 -11.79
C SER A 100 -31.82 -2.20 -12.43
N ILE A 101 -32.16 -3.17 -13.30
CA ILE A 101 -31.17 -3.99 -14.01
C ILE A 101 -30.26 -3.11 -14.88
N SER A 102 -30.80 -2.11 -15.57
CA SER A 102 -29.96 -1.22 -16.39
C SER A 102 -28.96 -0.41 -15.55
N TYR A 103 -29.37 0.11 -14.39
CA TYR A 103 -28.46 0.87 -13.52
C TYR A 103 -27.35 0.00 -12.93
N ASP A 104 -27.65 -1.26 -12.59
CA ASP A 104 -26.65 -2.20 -12.08
C ASP A 104 -25.62 -2.58 -13.16
N LEU A 105 -26.08 -2.83 -14.39
CA LEU A 105 -25.21 -3.21 -15.51
C LEU A 105 -24.32 -2.05 -15.99
N ASP A 106 -24.84 -0.81 -16.01
CA ASP A 106 -24.05 0.38 -16.35
C ASP A 106 -22.90 0.62 -15.35
N GLY A 107 -23.13 0.29 -14.07
CA GLY A 107 -22.10 0.34 -13.02
C GLY A 107 -20.98 -0.69 -13.22
N GLU A 108 -21.32 -1.90 -13.66
CA GLU A 108 -20.36 -2.98 -13.93
C GLU A 108 -19.41 -2.64 -15.10
N GLU A 109 -19.95 -2.08 -16.19
CA GLU A 109 -19.13 -1.69 -17.35
C GLU A 109 -18.12 -0.58 -16.97
N SER A 110 -18.55 0.37 -16.14
CA SER A 110 -17.69 1.43 -15.60
C SER A 110 -16.58 0.89 -14.68
N TYR A 111 -16.93 0.00 -13.74
CA TYR A 111 -15.96 -0.58 -12.82
C TYR A 111 -14.95 -1.49 -13.53
N SER A 112 -15.41 -2.30 -14.49
CA SER A 112 -14.52 -3.14 -15.30
C SER A 112 -13.52 -2.33 -16.12
N THR A 113 -13.93 -1.17 -16.65
CA THR A 113 -13.08 -0.26 -17.40
C THR A 113 -12.04 0.39 -16.49
N TYR A 114 -12.45 0.84 -15.30
CA TYR A 114 -11.54 1.36 -14.27
C TYR A 114 -10.49 0.32 -13.86
N LEU A 115 -10.91 -0.91 -13.55
CA LEU A 115 -10.01 -2.01 -13.18
C LEU A 115 -9.01 -2.34 -14.28
N ARG A 116 -9.45 -2.40 -15.55
CA ARG A 116 -8.54 -2.61 -16.68
C ARG A 116 -7.49 -1.49 -16.76
N ARG A 117 -7.91 -0.24 -16.60
CA ARG A 117 -7.00 0.91 -16.62
C ARG A 117 -6.00 0.88 -15.46
N GLU A 118 -6.45 0.57 -14.24
CA GLU A 118 -5.55 0.43 -13.09
C GLU A 118 -4.57 -0.74 -13.27
N SER A 119 -5.05 -1.89 -13.77
CA SER A 119 -4.18 -3.04 -14.04
C SER A 119 -3.09 -2.71 -15.07
N ALA A 120 -3.42 -1.93 -16.10
CA ALA A 120 -2.46 -1.46 -17.09
C ALA A 120 -1.43 -0.51 -16.48
N GLN A 121 -1.87 0.47 -15.68
CA GLN A 121 -0.97 1.40 -14.97
C GLN A 121 -0.01 0.66 -14.04
N ILE A 122 -0.51 -0.32 -13.30
CA ILE A 122 0.30 -1.18 -12.41
C ILE A 122 1.32 -1.96 -13.24
N SER A 123 0.90 -2.60 -14.33
CA SER A 123 1.78 -3.35 -15.22
C SER A 123 2.90 -2.48 -15.79
N ASP A 124 2.57 -1.26 -16.24
CA ASP A 124 3.55 -0.31 -16.77
C ASP A 124 4.55 0.10 -15.70
N ALA A 125 4.08 0.40 -14.48
CA ALA A 125 4.94 0.74 -13.35
C ALA A 125 5.92 -0.40 -13.02
N TYR A 126 5.44 -1.66 -12.93
CA TYR A 126 6.31 -2.82 -12.71
C TYR A 126 7.32 -3.02 -13.83
N SER A 127 6.92 -2.85 -15.10
CA SER A 127 7.84 -2.95 -16.23
C SER A 127 8.96 -1.88 -16.18
N SER A 128 8.64 -0.68 -15.69
CA SER A 128 9.62 0.40 -15.54
C SER A 128 10.62 0.11 -14.40
N SER A 129 10.12 -0.49 -13.31
CA SER A 129 10.93 -0.90 -12.16
C SER A 129 11.87 -2.04 -12.55
N ASP A 130 11.37 -3.05 -13.27
CA ASP A 130 12.18 -4.18 -13.74
C ASP A 130 13.33 -3.74 -14.65
N ARG A 131 13.08 -2.82 -15.60
CA ARG A 131 14.14 -2.19 -16.40
C ARG A 131 15.17 -1.49 -15.52
N SER A 132 14.71 -0.67 -14.58
CA SER A 132 15.61 0.07 -13.67
C SER A 132 16.46 -0.87 -12.80
N LEU A 133 15.89 -1.98 -12.32
CA LEU A 133 16.61 -2.99 -11.56
C LEU A 133 17.65 -3.70 -12.42
N SER A 134 17.30 -4.07 -13.65
CA SER A 134 18.25 -4.70 -14.59
C SER A 134 19.44 -3.78 -14.93
N GLU A 135 19.19 -2.47 -15.08
CA GLU A 135 20.24 -1.47 -15.29
C GLU A 135 21.14 -1.31 -14.06
N LEU A 136 20.55 -1.32 -12.86
CA LEU A 136 21.30 -1.25 -11.60
C LEU A 136 22.13 -2.50 -11.37
N GLU A 137 21.61 -3.69 -11.68
CA GLU A 137 22.38 -4.94 -11.63
C GLU A 137 23.56 -4.90 -12.60
N GLY A 138 23.33 -4.40 -13.83
CA GLY A 138 24.40 -4.19 -14.81
C GLY A 138 25.49 -3.24 -14.31
N LYS A 139 25.09 -2.10 -13.75
CA LYS A 139 26.02 -1.12 -13.16
C LYS A 139 26.77 -1.67 -11.95
N PHE A 140 26.09 -2.43 -11.10
CA PHE A 140 26.71 -3.07 -9.94
C PHE A 140 27.78 -4.08 -10.36
N ARG A 141 27.47 -4.92 -11.35
CA ARG A 141 28.43 -5.91 -11.90
C ARG A 141 29.61 -5.22 -12.56
N GLN A 142 29.36 -4.18 -13.36
CA GLN A 142 30.39 -3.35 -13.96
C GLN A 142 31.29 -2.70 -12.90
N GLY A 143 30.69 -2.15 -11.83
CA GLY A 143 31.44 -1.56 -10.72
C GLY A 143 32.28 -2.58 -9.97
N GLN A 144 31.77 -3.80 -9.76
CA GLN A 144 32.53 -4.90 -9.14
C GLN A 144 33.73 -5.33 -9.99
N GLU A 145 33.55 -5.48 -11.30
CA GLU A 145 34.63 -5.82 -12.23
C GLU A 145 35.68 -4.70 -12.30
N GLN A 146 35.26 -3.43 -12.37
CA GLN A 146 36.17 -2.29 -12.37
C GLN A 146 36.95 -2.18 -11.06
N GLY A 147 36.28 -2.27 -9.91
CA GLY A 147 36.93 -2.23 -8.60
C GLY A 147 37.98 -3.33 -8.44
N SER A 148 37.65 -4.57 -8.78
CA SER A 148 38.60 -5.69 -8.72
C SER A 148 39.82 -5.49 -9.62
N ARG A 149 39.63 -4.90 -10.81
CA ARG A 149 40.71 -4.64 -11.76
C ARG A 149 41.60 -3.48 -11.31
N GLU A 150 41.02 -2.45 -10.70
CA GLU A 150 41.77 -1.34 -10.12
C GLU A 150 42.57 -1.79 -8.90
N GLU A 151 41.97 -2.56 -7.99
CA GLU A 151 42.66 -3.15 -6.84
C GLU A 151 43.84 -4.03 -7.27
N ALA A 152 43.64 -4.90 -8.27
CA ALA A 152 44.72 -5.73 -8.82
C ALA A 152 45.87 -4.88 -9.39
N ARG A 153 45.56 -3.83 -10.17
CA ARG A 153 46.56 -2.90 -10.73
C ARG A 153 47.33 -2.14 -9.66
N LEU A 154 46.64 -1.71 -8.60
CA LEU A 154 47.27 -1.03 -7.46
C LEU A 154 48.17 -1.99 -6.69
N GLY A 155 47.73 -3.24 -6.48
CA GLY A 155 48.53 -4.30 -5.88
C GLY A 155 49.83 -4.55 -6.63
N ASP A 156 49.75 -4.72 -7.95
CA ASP A 156 50.93 -4.94 -8.82
C ASP A 156 51.88 -3.74 -8.80
N SER A 157 51.35 -2.51 -8.83
CA SER A 157 52.15 -1.29 -8.79
C SER A 157 52.89 -1.13 -7.45
N PHE A 158 52.19 -1.39 -6.33
CA PHE A 158 52.79 -1.34 -4.99
C PHE A 158 53.85 -2.42 -4.80
N LEU A 159 53.58 -3.64 -5.26
CA LEU A 159 54.56 -4.73 -5.25
C LEU A 159 55.79 -4.37 -6.08
N GLY A 160 55.60 -3.77 -7.27
CA GLY A 160 56.67 -3.27 -8.12
C GLY A 160 57.53 -2.22 -7.42
N LEU A 161 56.90 -1.24 -6.77
CA LEU A 161 57.58 -0.22 -5.97
C LEU A 161 58.40 -0.83 -4.82
N LEU A 162 57.85 -1.81 -4.10
CA LEU A 162 58.56 -2.50 -3.02
C LEU A 162 59.76 -3.30 -3.53
N LEU A 163 59.61 -4.01 -4.65
CA LEU A 163 60.72 -4.74 -5.28
C LEU A 163 61.81 -3.78 -5.75
N HIS A 164 61.44 -2.64 -6.33
CA HIS A 164 62.38 -1.61 -6.74
C HIS A 164 63.11 -0.99 -5.54
N ALA A 165 62.39 -0.61 -4.49
CA ALA A 165 62.98 -0.09 -3.25
C ALA A 165 63.94 -1.10 -2.61
N ARG A 166 63.58 -2.39 -2.59
CA ARG A 166 64.47 -3.47 -2.13
C ARG A 166 65.73 -3.58 -2.96
N ALA A 167 65.65 -3.45 -4.28
CA ALA A 167 66.80 -3.48 -5.17
C ALA A 167 67.74 -2.30 -4.89
N LEU A 168 67.19 -1.08 -4.80
CA LEU A 168 67.95 0.13 -4.45
C LEU A 168 68.63 0.02 -3.08
N LEU A 169 67.95 -0.51 -2.06
CA LEU A 169 68.54 -0.72 -0.75
C LEU A 169 69.69 -1.74 -0.77
N ARG A 170 69.58 -2.80 -1.59
CA ARG A 170 70.67 -3.77 -1.78
C ARG A 170 71.87 -3.13 -2.47
N GLU A 171 71.64 -2.35 -3.52
CA GLU A 171 72.69 -1.63 -4.22
C GLU A 171 73.37 -0.61 -3.30
N THR A 172 72.59 0.16 -2.55
CA THR A 172 73.09 1.13 -1.56
C THR A 172 73.93 0.44 -0.49
N ARG A 173 73.50 -0.74 -0.01
CA ARG A 173 74.28 -1.55 0.94
C ARG A 173 75.59 -2.04 0.33
N HIS A 174 75.57 -2.47 -0.94
CA HIS A 174 76.79 -2.89 -1.62
C HIS A 174 77.78 -1.72 -1.75
N ILE A 175 77.30 -0.55 -2.17
CA ILE A 175 78.09 0.67 -2.25
C ILE A 175 78.66 1.05 -0.88
N SER A 176 77.85 1.00 0.18
CA SER A 176 78.31 1.37 1.54
C SER A 176 79.38 0.42 2.06
N SER A 177 79.26 -0.89 1.80
CA SER A 177 80.33 -1.85 2.14
C SER A 177 81.62 -1.57 1.37
N GLY A 178 81.55 -1.31 0.06
CA GLY A 178 82.74 -0.98 -0.72
C GLY A 178 83.40 0.34 -0.31
N LEU A 179 82.61 1.33 0.15
CA LEU A 179 83.15 2.57 0.70
C LEU A 179 83.90 2.34 2.02
N ARG A 180 83.35 1.47 2.88
CA ARG A 180 83.98 1.09 4.16
C ARG A 180 85.33 0.42 3.92
N ASP A 181 85.40 -0.53 2.99
CA ASP A 181 86.65 -1.22 2.66
C ASP A 181 87.72 -0.23 2.16
N LYS A 182 87.33 0.73 1.30
CA LYS A 182 88.22 1.80 0.83
C LYS A 182 88.69 2.71 1.96
N HIS A 183 87.81 3.04 2.89
CA HIS A 183 88.17 3.85 4.07
C HIS A 183 89.19 3.12 4.96
N ASP A 184 88.99 1.83 5.20
CA ASP A 184 89.89 1.01 6.00
C ASP A 184 91.28 0.89 5.35
N LEU A 185 91.34 0.74 4.02
CA LEU A 185 92.60 0.77 3.26
C LEU A 185 93.31 2.12 3.37
N LEU A 186 92.61 3.23 3.20
CA LEU A 186 93.19 4.57 3.38
C LEU A 186 93.73 4.76 4.81
N ALA A 187 92.97 4.35 5.82
CA ALA A 187 93.39 4.44 7.22
C ALA A 187 94.64 3.59 7.52
N LEU A 188 94.78 2.42 6.90
CA LEU A 188 95.99 1.60 6.98
C LEU A 188 97.18 2.26 6.29
N THR A 189 96.95 2.85 5.12
CA THR A 189 97.99 3.51 4.32
C THR A 189 98.53 4.76 5.03
N VAL A 190 97.65 5.57 5.62
CA VAL A 190 98.03 6.73 6.43
C VAL A 190 98.83 6.30 7.66
N ARG A 191 98.39 5.26 8.39
CA ARG A 191 99.12 4.73 9.55
C ARG A 191 100.49 4.19 9.17
N SER A 192 100.61 3.45 8.07
CA SER A 192 101.89 2.89 7.63
C SER A 192 102.87 3.96 7.17
N HIS A 193 102.39 4.97 6.44
CA HIS A 193 103.21 6.13 6.06
C HIS A 193 103.62 6.96 7.27
N GLY A 194 102.71 7.21 8.22
CA GLY A 194 103.02 7.87 9.48
C GLY A 194 104.11 7.14 10.27
N ALA A 195 104.03 5.81 10.36
CA ALA A 195 105.07 5.00 10.99
C ALA A 195 106.41 5.07 10.24
N ARG A 196 106.42 5.03 8.90
CA ARG A 196 107.63 5.20 8.08
C ARG A 196 108.28 6.56 8.26
N LEU A 197 107.50 7.63 8.21
CA LEU A 197 107.98 9.00 8.41
C LEU A 197 108.53 9.20 9.83
N SER A 198 107.87 8.64 10.84
CA SER A 198 108.34 8.69 12.22
C SER A 198 109.69 7.97 12.39
N ARG A 199 109.88 6.81 11.76
CA ARG A 199 111.17 6.11 11.72
C ARG A 199 112.25 6.96 11.05
N LEU A 200 112.00 7.45 9.84
CA LEU A 200 112.94 8.33 9.11
C LEU A 200 113.32 9.57 9.92
N LYS A 201 112.37 10.21 10.59
CA LYS A 201 112.62 11.34 11.49
C LYS A 201 113.54 10.94 12.64
N ASN A 202 113.26 9.82 13.30
CA ASN A 202 114.06 9.37 14.43
C ASN A 202 115.48 8.98 14.01
N ASP A 203 115.66 8.38 12.83
CA ASP A 203 116.97 8.04 12.28
C ASP A 203 117.76 9.32 11.93
N TYR A 204 117.10 10.33 11.35
CA TYR A 204 117.73 11.63 11.07
C TYR A 204 118.13 12.39 12.33
N LEU A 205 117.31 12.35 13.40
CA LEU A 205 117.61 13.03 14.66
C LEU A 205 118.67 12.31 15.52
N ARG A 206 118.98 11.04 15.21
CA ARG A 206 120.00 10.24 15.91
C ARG A 206 121.34 10.20 15.20
N ALA A 207 121.39 10.63 13.93
CA ALA A 207 122.61 10.89 13.17
C ALA A 207 123.15 12.28 13.49
#